data_AF-A0A803NAM6-F1
#
_entry.id   AF-A0A803NAM6-F1
#
_cell.length_a   1.000
_cell.length_b   1.000
_cell.length_c   1.000
_cell.angle_alpha   90.00
_cell.angle_beta   90.00
_cell.angle_gamma   90.00
#
_symmetry.space_group_name_H-M   'P 1'
#
loop_
_entity.id
_entity.type
_entity.pdbx_description
1 polymer ?
#
loop_
_entity_poly.entity_id
_entity_poly.type
_entity_poly.pdbx_seq_one_letter_code
_entity_poly.pdbx_strand_id
1 'polypeptide(L)'
;MDSGLVDIPFKGTLFTWTNNREGDDAILERLDRAYRVAGWADLYPNAVILNFPWFISDNNPICLDTNLDDYLPEATIGTTEAIDLVHKREKVPWGAMGSTTRKTA
;
A
#
# COMPACT_ATOMS: atom_id res chain seq x y z
N MET A 1 27.11 3.41 -8.69
CA MET A 1 27.24 2.29 -7.73
C MET A 1 25.92 1.56 -7.76
N ASP A 2 25.95 0.26 -7.99
CA ASP A 2 24.77 -0.59 -7.85
C ASP A 2 24.56 -0.84 -6.35
N SER A 3 23.37 -0.56 -5.83
CA SER A 3 23.06 -0.67 -4.40
C SER A 3 22.83 -2.12 -3.97
N GLY A 4 22.75 -3.06 -4.92
CA GLY A 4 22.44 -4.47 -4.64
C GLY A 4 21.01 -4.68 -4.12
N LEU A 5 20.15 -3.67 -4.30
CA LEU A 5 18.75 -3.68 -3.89
C LEU A 5 17.87 -4.14 -5.05
N VAL A 6 16.96 -5.07 -4.77
CA VAL A 6 16.01 -5.63 -5.73
C VAL A 6 14.60 -5.19 -5.35
N ASP A 7 13.80 -4.74 -6.32
CA ASP A 7 12.40 -4.32 -6.09
C ASP A 7 11.58 -5.50 -5.55
N ILE A 8 10.74 -5.25 -4.55
CA ILE A 8 9.73 -6.22 -4.10
C ILE A 8 8.53 -6.07 -5.04
N PRO A 9 7.98 -7.17 -5.60
CA PRO A 9 6.82 -7.08 -6.46
C PRO A 9 5.63 -6.46 -5.72
N PHE A 10 4.81 -5.68 -6.43
CA PHE A 10 3.63 -5.05 -5.85
C PHE A 10 2.34 -5.53 -6.54
N LYS A 11 1.22 -5.36 -5.85
CA LYS A 11 -0.15 -5.56 -6.35
C LYS A 11 -1.05 -4.39 -5.91
N GLY A 12 -2.16 -4.20 -6.61
CA GLY A 12 -3.13 -3.13 -6.31
C GLY A 12 -2.95 -1.92 -7.23
N THR A 13 -3.14 -0.71 -6.70
CA THR A 13 -3.09 0.52 -7.51
C THR A 13 -1.69 0.75 -8.10
N LEU A 14 -1.62 1.21 -9.35
CA LEU A 14 -0.35 1.44 -10.05
C LEU A 14 0.40 2.67 -9.54
N PHE A 15 -0.31 3.64 -8.97
CA PHE A 15 0.21 4.93 -8.55
C PHE A 15 0.06 5.07 -7.04
N THR A 16 1.10 5.60 -6.40
CA THR A 16 1.11 5.88 -4.96
C THR A 16 1.00 7.37 -4.66
N TRP A 17 1.10 8.22 -5.67
CA TRP A 17 1.00 9.67 -5.52
C TRP A 17 0.23 10.31 -6.68
N THR A 18 -0.47 11.40 -6.38
CA THR A 18 -1.09 12.30 -7.37
C THR A 18 -0.80 13.76 -7.05
N ASN A 19 -0.69 14.61 -8.06
CA ASN A 19 -0.65 16.07 -7.86
C ASN A 19 -2.03 16.67 -7.50
N ASN A 20 -3.06 15.83 -7.33
CA ASN A 20 -4.43 16.17 -7.00
C ASN A 20 -5.10 17.12 -8.02
N ARG A 21 -4.72 16.99 -9.30
CA ARG A 21 -5.37 17.66 -10.42
C ARG A 21 -6.13 16.64 -11.29
N GLU A 22 -7.05 17.15 -12.09
CA GLU A 22 -7.89 16.33 -12.96
C GLU A 22 -7.57 16.59 -14.44
N GLY A 23 -8.04 15.70 -15.32
CA GLY A 23 -7.89 15.82 -16.76
C GLY A 23 -6.42 15.79 -17.21
N ASP A 24 -6.10 16.63 -18.20
CA ASP A 24 -4.76 16.68 -18.80
C ASP A 24 -3.67 17.21 -17.85
N ASP A 25 -4.07 17.88 -16.76
CA ASP A 25 -3.16 18.37 -15.72
C ASP A 25 -2.86 17.33 -14.64
N ALA A 26 -3.53 16.16 -14.67
CA ALA A 26 -3.35 15.09 -13.69
C ALA A 26 -1.99 14.42 -13.86
N ILE A 27 -1.20 14.39 -12.78
CA ILE A 27 0.06 13.64 -12.72
C ILE A 27 -0.11 12.54 -11.68
N LEU A 28 0.14 11.29 -12.10
CA LEU A 28 0.09 10.10 -11.27
C LEU A 28 1.45 9.42 -11.28
N GLU A 29 2.04 9.18 -10.11
CA GLU A 29 3.37 8.60 -9.98
C GLU A 29 3.40 7.46 -8.96
N ARG A 30 4.35 6.54 -9.12
CA ARG A 30 4.67 5.49 -8.13
C ARG A 30 5.96 5.86 -7.41
N LEU A 31 5.83 6.67 -6.38
CA LEU A 31 6.93 7.21 -5.58
C LEU A 31 7.33 6.28 -4.44
N ASP A 32 6.38 5.55 -3.88
CA ASP A 32 6.59 4.65 -2.76
C ASP A 32 6.88 3.24 -3.27
N ARG A 33 8.05 2.72 -2.89
CA ARG A 33 8.55 1.40 -3.29
C ARG A 33 9.33 0.79 -2.15
N ALA A 34 9.32 -0.53 -2.08
CA ALA A 34 10.15 -1.27 -1.13
C ALA A 34 11.14 -2.15 -1.88
N TYR A 35 12.35 -2.22 -1.35
CA TYR A 35 13.42 -3.02 -1.92
C TYR A 35 13.94 -4.01 -0.88
N ARG A 36 14.51 -5.10 -1.38
CA ARG A 36 15.13 -6.15 -0.58
C ARG A 36 16.58 -6.38 -1.00
N VAL A 37 17.38 -6.84 -0.05
CA VAL A 37 18.73 -7.33 -0.31
C VAL A 37 18.70 -8.78 -0.81
N ALA A 38 19.79 -9.23 -1.42
CA ALA A 38 19.98 -10.63 -1.79
C ALA A 38 19.81 -11.56 -0.57
N GLY A 39 19.19 -12.73 -0.77
CA GLY A 39 18.90 -13.70 0.29
C GLY A 39 17.65 -13.41 1.13
N TRP A 40 17.15 -12.17 1.14
CA TRP A 40 15.89 -11.86 1.86
C TRP A 40 14.69 -12.57 1.25
N ALA A 41 14.70 -12.76 -0.08
CA ALA A 41 13.67 -13.51 -0.81
C ALA A 41 13.56 -14.98 -0.38
N ASP A 42 14.66 -15.57 0.12
CA ASP A 42 14.67 -16.96 0.57
C ASP A 42 13.95 -17.11 1.91
N LEU A 43 13.91 -16.04 2.72
CA LEU A 43 13.18 -15.98 3.98
C LEU A 43 11.70 -15.65 3.78
N TYR A 44 11.38 -14.83 2.78
CA TYR A 44 10.02 -14.35 2.50
C TYR A 44 9.68 -14.51 1.01
N PRO A 45 9.50 -15.75 0.54
CA PRO A 45 9.30 -16.03 -0.88
C PRO A 45 7.99 -15.44 -1.44
N ASN A 46 6.98 -15.27 -0.58
CA ASN A 46 5.66 -14.76 -0.94
C ASN A 46 5.50 -13.26 -0.65
N ALA A 47 6.59 -12.56 -0.34
CA ALA A 47 6.52 -11.15 0.01
C ALA A 47 6.04 -10.29 -1.16
N VAL A 48 5.13 -9.36 -0.85
CA VAL A 48 4.53 -8.46 -1.82
C VAL A 48 4.25 -7.10 -1.18
N ILE A 49 4.28 -6.06 -1.99
CA ILE A 49 3.76 -4.74 -1.63
C ILE A 49 2.31 -4.62 -2.07
N LEU A 50 1.41 -4.28 -1.16
CA LEU A 50 0.01 -3.99 -1.45
C LEU A 50 -0.17 -2.47 -1.51
N ASN A 51 -0.54 -1.97 -2.69
CA ASN A 51 -0.87 -0.56 -2.92
C ASN A 51 -2.39 -0.39 -2.82
N PHE A 52 -2.86 0.44 -1.89
CA PHE A 52 -4.29 0.66 -1.70
C PHE A 52 -4.76 2.00 -2.29
N PRO A 53 -5.99 2.11 -2.78
CA PRO A 53 -6.59 3.39 -3.14
C PRO A 53 -6.95 4.14 -1.86
N TRP A 54 -6.40 5.33 -1.63
CA TRP A 54 -6.82 6.17 -0.52
C TRP A 54 -7.12 7.58 -0.99
N PHE A 55 -8.26 8.10 -0.55
CA PHE A 55 -8.86 9.32 -1.11
C PHE A 55 -8.69 10.56 -0.20
N ILE A 56 -8.04 10.41 0.96
CA ILE A 56 -7.90 11.51 1.95
C ILE A 56 -6.55 12.22 1.84
N SER A 57 -5.55 11.61 1.20
CA SER A 57 -4.24 12.20 0.92
C SER A 57 -3.93 12.03 -0.56
N ASP A 58 -3.10 12.93 -1.06
CA ASP A 58 -2.38 12.82 -2.33
C ASP A 58 -1.43 11.61 -2.38
N ASN A 59 -1.13 10.99 -1.24
CA ASN A 59 -0.38 9.75 -1.12
C ASN A 59 -1.29 8.56 -0.77
N ASN A 60 -1.09 7.46 -1.48
CA ASN A 60 -1.72 6.18 -1.22
C ASN A 60 -0.84 5.34 -0.29
N PRO A 61 -1.43 4.66 0.71
CA PRO A 61 -0.69 3.78 1.58
C PRO A 61 -0.21 2.54 0.83
N ILE A 62 1.01 2.10 1.16
CA ILE A 62 1.56 0.82 0.76
C ILE A 62 1.82 -0.06 1.99
N CYS A 63 1.65 -1.37 1.85
CA CYS A 63 1.90 -2.34 2.92
C CYS A 63 2.80 -3.46 2.44
N LEU A 64 3.85 -3.78 3.21
CA LEU A 64 4.64 -4.99 2.99
C LEU A 64 3.96 -6.16 3.70
N ASP A 65 3.44 -7.09 2.91
CA ASP A 65 2.99 -8.39 3.40
C ASP A 65 4.07 -9.43 3.08
N THR A 66 4.66 -10.03 4.11
CA THR A 66 5.73 -11.03 3.96
C THR A 66 5.18 -12.46 3.83
N ASN A 67 3.88 -12.62 4.06
CA ASN A 67 3.19 -13.89 4.02
C ASN A 67 1.78 -13.67 3.46
N LEU A 68 1.71 -13.27 2.19
CA LEU A 68 0.44 -13.20 1.47
C LEU A 68 -0.06 -14.64 1.25
N ASP A 69 -0.66 -15.21 2.28
CA ASP A 69 -1.53 -16.37 2.16
C ASP A 69 -2.77 -15.93 1.34
N ASP A 70 -3.57 -16.86 0.80
CA ASP A 70 -4.79 -16.63 -0.02
C ASP A 70 -5.93 -15.85 0.70
N TYR A 71 -5.61 -15.10 1.75
CA TYR A 71 -6.47 -14.32 2.62
C TYR A 71 -7.05 -13.06 1.94
N LEU A 72 -6.37 -12.51 0.93
CA LEU A 72 -6.92 -11.47 0.08
C LEU A 72 -7.33 -12.10 -1.26
N PRO A 73 -8.64 -12.29 -1.50
CA PRO A 73 -9.11 -12.67 -2.83
C PRO A 73 -8.56 -11.67 -3.84
N GLU A 74 -8.07 -12.14 -4.97
CA GLU A 74 -7.47 -11.28 -6.01
C GLU A 74 -8.41 -10.12 -6.41
N ALA A 75 -9.72 -10.37 -6.38
CA ALA A 75 -10.77 -9.37 -6.64
C ALA A 75 -10.83 -8.21 -5.62
N THR A 76 -10.22 -8.34 -4.44
CA THR A 76 -10.17 -7.29 -3.41
C THR A 76 -8.88 -6.47 -3.46
N ILE A 77 -7.87 -6.94 -4.18
CA ILE A 77 -6.57 -6.28 -4.25
C ILE A 77 -6.72 -4.93 -4.96
N GLY A 78 -6.22 -3.86 -4.33
CA GLY A 78 -6.35 -2.51 -4.86
C GLY A 78 -7.73 -1.87 -4.63
N THR A 79 -8.54 -2.42 -3.71
CA THR A 79 -9.76 -1.78 -3.23
C THR A 79 -9.63 -1.31 -1.78
N THR A 80 -10.57 -0.48 -1.32
CA THR A 80 -10.63 -0.05 0.09
C THR A 80 -10.95 -1.21 1.03
N GLU A 81 -11.69 -2.22 0.59
CA GLU A 81 -12.01 -3.41 1.40
C GLU A 81 -10.76 -4.22 1.78
N ALA A 82 -9.73 -4.24 0.94
CA ALA A 82 -8.48 -4.92 1.28
C ALA A 82 -7.76 -4.28 2.49
N ILE A 83 -7.93 -2.97 2.72
CA ILE A 83 -7.39 -2.30 3.91
C ILE A 83 -8.02 -2.89 5.17
N ASP A 84 -9.34 -3.04 5.18
CA ASP A 84 -10.06 -3.62 6.31
C ASP A 84 -9.67 -5.07 6.58
N LEU A 85 -9.44 -5.86 5.53
CA LEU A 85 -9.01 -7.25 5.64
C LEU A 85 -7.60 -7.37 6.21
N VAL A 86 -6.65 -6.55 5.74
CA VAL A 86 -5.29 -6.50 6.28
C VAL A 86 -5.32 -6.08 7.76
N HIS A 87 -6.08 -5.05 8.12
CA HIS A 87 -6.21 -4.65 9.53
C HIS A 87 -6.85 -5.73 10.42
N LYS A 88 -7.88 -6.43 9.91
CA LYS A 88 -8.51 -7.56 10.64
C LYS A 88 -7.51 -8.69 10.91
N ARG A 89 -6.60 -8.98 9.97
CA ARG A 89 -5.52 -9.96 10.15
C ARG A 89 -4.60 -9.57 11.30
N GLU A 90 -4.19 -8.31 11.35
CA GLU A 90 -3.28 -7.78 12.37
C GLU A 90 -3.95 -7.60 13.75
N LYS A 91 -5.26 -7.86 13.87
CA LYS A 91 -6.05 -7.70 15.10
C LYS A 91 -5.98 -6.28 15.70
N VAL A 92 -5.70 -5.26 14.90
CA VAL A 92 -5.63 -3.86 15.36
C VAL A 92 -6.95 -3.16 15.04
N PRO A 93 -7.77 -2.77 16.04
CA PRO A 93 -9.00 -2.02 15.79
C PRO A 93 -8.69 -0.56 15.44
N TRP A 94 -9.23 -0.08 14.31
CA TRP A 94 -9.17 1.31 13.87
C TRP A 94 -9.65 2.33 14.92
N GLY A 95 -10.50 1.90 15.87
CA GLY A 95 -11.04 2.75 16.96
C GLY A 95 -10.05 3.14 18.08
N ALA A 96 -8.80 2.68 18.04
CA ALA A 96 -7.78 3.05 19.03
C ALA A 96 -6.95 4.29 18.64
N MET A 97 -7.01 4.75 17.38
CA MET A 97 -6.43 6.03 16.98
C MET A 97 -7.52 7.10 16.99
N GLY A 98 -7.60 7.80 18.12
CA GLY A 98 -8.66 8.74 18.45
C GLY A 98 -8.86 9.90 17.48
N SER A 99 -10.12 10.32 17.41
CA SER A 99 -10.60 11.59 16.87
C SER A 99 -9.83 12.80 17.40
N THR A 100 -9.45 13.73 16.53
CA THR A 100 -9.51 15.17 16.85
C THR A 100 -9.90 15.98 15.62
N THR A 101 -11.10 16.55 15.75
CA THR A 101 -11.83 17.56 14.98
C THR A 101 -11.00 18.55 14.14
N ARG A 102 -11.49 18.84 12.93
CA ARG A 102 -11.79 20.22 12.49
C ARG A 102 -13.07 20.24 11.66
N LYS A 103 -14.16 20.75 12.27
CA LYS A 103 -15.28 21.32 11.53
C LYS A 103 -14.85 22.71 11.06
N THR A 104 -15.01 22.98 9.78
CA THR A 104 -14.99 24.33 9.21
C THR A 104 -16.38 24.95 9.37
N ALA A 105 -16.45 26.10 10.04
CA ALA A 105 -17.25 27.27 9.71
C ALA A 105 -16.80 28.42 10.62
#